data_AF-A0A2V9ADT9-F1
#
_entry.id   AF-A0A2V9ADT9-F1
#
_cell.length_a   1.000
_cell.length_b   1.000
_cell.length_c   1.000
_cell.angle_alpha   90.00
_cell.angle_beta   90.00
_cell.angle_gamma   90.00
#
_symmetry.space_group_name_H-M   'P 1'
#
loop_
_entity.id
_entity.type
_entity.pdbx_description
1 polymer ?
#
loop_
_entity_poly.entity_id
_entity_poly.type
_entity_poly.pdbx_seq_one_letter_code
_entity_poly.pdbx_strand_id
1 'polypeptide(L)'
;MIPAPAATHAIFTIGHSNLKLEEFLSTLAGHGIQMVCDVRSRPASFRFPQFNQECLEVSLRDAGCKYKFLGESLGGRPSDPRVYQANGLVDYFLRRKARDFVAGVDRVVELSQQQNIALLCAEEDPLQCHRFLMICPALLERGITPVHIRRGSVLESQRDAEDRLLALNDLTAFTSGSLFAAERNSAVEDALRRQAQEYAFRGSPEQMEDF
;
A
#
# COMPACT_ATOMS: atom_id res chain seq x y z
N MET A 1 22.78 -1.81 30.19
CA MET A 1 22.22 -2.87 29.34
C MET A 1 21.84 -2.24 28.01
N ILE A 2 22.47 -2.66 26.92
CA ILE A 2 22.05 -2.27 25.57
C ILE A 2 20.85 -3.17 25.25
N PRO A 3 19.65 -2.65 24.97
CA PRO A 3 18.54 -3.50 24.56
C PRO A 3 18.93 -4.22 23.27
N ALA A 4 18.66 -5.52 23.19
CA ALA A 4 18.81 -6.28 21.97
C ALA A 4 17.98 -5.59 20.86
N PRO A 5 18.47 -5.53 19.60
CA PRO A 5 17.65 -5.03 18.51
C PRO A 5 16.37 -5.86 18.47
N ALA A 6 15.23 -5.22 18.69
CA ALA A 6 13.94 -5.87 18.55
C ALA A 6 13.91 -6.50 17.14
N ALA A 7 13.59 -7.79 17.05
CA ALA A 7 13.37 -8.44 15.77
C ALA A 7 12.30 -7.63 15.03
N THR A 8 12.70 -6.88 14.00
CA THR A 8 11.79 -6.06 13.22
C THR A 8 11.02 -7.00 12.29
N HIS A 9 9.74 -7.22 12.56
CA HIS A 9 8.91 -7.99 11.63
C HIS A 9 8.72 -7.20 10.34
N ALA A 10 8.50 -7.91 9.24
CA ALA A 10 8.39 -7.31 7.93
C ALA A 10 6.98 -6.77 7.68
N ILE A 11 6.93 -5.66 6.94
CA ILE A 11 5.70 -5.16 6.32
C ILE A 11 5.69 -5.61 4.88
N PHE A 12 4.75 -6.49 4.55
CA PHE A 12 4.46 -6.89 3.19
C PHE A 12 3.35 -6.03 2.60
N THR A 13 3.27 -6.00 1.28
CA THR A 13 2.07 -5.54 0.58
C THR A 13 1.59 -6.65 -0.36
N ILE A 14 0.29 -6.81 -0.50
CA ILE A 14 -0.31 -7.81 -1.38
C ILE A 14 -1.57 -7.27 -2.06
N GLY A 15 -1.78 -7.64 -3.32
CA GLY A 15 -2.96 -7.30 -4.08
C GLY A 15 -3.75 -8.56 -4.36
N HIS A 16 -5.03 -8.63 -3.97
CA HIS A 16 -5.78 -9.87 -4.20
C HIS A 16 -6.06 -10.12 -5.68
N SER A 17 -6.20 -9.07 -6.50
CA SER A 17 -6.49 -9.15 -7.93
C SER A 17 -7.59 -10.18 -8.20
N ASN A 18 -7.27 -11.21 -8.97
CA ASN A 18 -8.09 -12.36 -9.30
C ASN A 18 -7.58 -13.67 -8.68
N LEU A 19 -6.77 -13.61 -7.61
CA LEU A 19 -6.27 -14.79 -6.92
C LEU A 19 -7.43 -15.63 -6.39
N LYS A 20 -7.25 -16.95 -6.39
CA LYS A 20 -8.14 -17.84 -5.62
C LYS A 20 -7.89 -17.64 -4.13
N LEU A 21 -8.91 -17.82 -3.30
CA LEU A 21 -8.78 -17.68 -1.85
C LEU A 21 -7.68 -18.61 -1.29
N GLU A 22 -7.65 -19.86 -1.73
CA GLU A 22 -6.63 -20.84 -1.31
C GLU A 22 -5.20 -20.41 -1.67
N GLU A 23 -5.01 -19.89 -2.88
CA GLU A 23 -3.71 -19.35 -3.33
C GLU A 23 -3.29 -18.15 -2.50
N PHE A 24 -4.25 -17.25 -2.19
CA PHE A 24 -4.01 -16.10 -1.33
C PHE A 24 -3.60 -16.53 0.08
N LEU A 25 -4.36 -17.43 0.73
CA LEU A 25 -4.06 -17.92 2.07
C LEU A 25 -2.73 -18.67 2.12
N SER A 26 -2.44 -19.52 1.12
CA SER A 26 -1.15 -20.22 0.99
C SER A 26 0.01 -19.24 0.84
N THR A 27 -0.18 -18.16 0.07
CA THR A 27 0.81 -17.09 -0.07
C THR A 27 1.08 -16.39 1.26
N LEU A 28 0.03 -16.05 2.03
CA LEU A 28 0.20 -15.45 3.35
C LEU A 28 0.98 -16.37 4.30
N ALA A 29 0.61 -17.65 4.35
CA ALA A 29 1.28 -18.65 5.19
C ALA A 29 2.74 -18.87 4.77
N GLY A 30 3.03 -18.94 3.47
CA GLY A 30 4.37 -19.14 2.93
C GLY A 30 5.36 -18.02 3.29
N HIS A 31 4.87 -16.79 3.45
CA HIS A 31 5.66 -15.64 3.91
C HIS A 31 5.54 -15.37 5.41
N GLY A 32 4.87 -16.27 6.16
CA GLY A 32 4.70 -16.15 7.60
C GLY A 32 3.93 -14.89 8.02
N ILE A 33 2.98 -14.43 7.19
CA ILE A 33 2.12 -13.28 7.50
C ILE A 33 1.08 -13.69 8.53
N GLN A 34 1.02 -12.92 9.62
CA GLN A 34 0.15 -13.21 10.77
C GLN A 34 -1.04 -12.25 10.85
N MET A 35 -1.00 -11.13 10.13
CA MET A 35 -2.10 -10.17 10.04
C MET A 35 -2.19 -9.55 8.66
N VAL A 36 -3.42 -9.48 8.14
CA VAL A 36 -3.76 -8.67 6.97
C VAL A 36 -4.34 -7.34 7.45
N CYS A 37 -3.73 -6.25 7.02
CA CYS A 37 -4.24 -4.90 7.17
C CYS A 37 -4.90 -4.48 5.86
N ASP A 38 -6.23 -4.48 5.82
CA ASP A 38 -6.98 -4.11 4.62
C ASP A 38 -7.06 -2.59 4.48
N VAL A 39 -6.38 -2.08 3.45
CA VAL A 39 -6.30 -0.63 3.17
C VAL A 39 -7.24 -0.23 2.02
N ARG A 40 -8.14 -1.10 1.57
CA ARG A 40 -9.15 -0.75 0.56
C ARG A 40 -10.19 0.17 1.18
N SER A 41 -10.54 1.30 0.54
CA SER A 41 -11.61 2.18 1.05
C SER A 41 -12.97 1.47 1.15
N ARG A 42 -13.23 0.54 0.23
CA ARG A 42 -14.48 -0.23 0.14
C ARG A 42 -14.15 -1.69 -0.15
N PRO A 43 -13.99 -2.54 0.87
CA PRO A 43 -13.64 -3.95 0.72
C PRO A 43 -14.86 -4.81 0.33
N ALA A 44 -15.48 -4.47 -0.81
CA ALA A 44 -16.65 -5.16 -1.36
C ALA A 44 -16.51 -5.31 -2.88
N SER A 45 -16.80 -6.50 -3.39
CA SER A 45 -16.69 -6.88 -4.79
C SER A 45 -17.73 -7.93 -5.15
N PHE A 46 -18.54 -7.65 -6.18
CA PHE A 46 -19.44 -8.65 -6.76
C PHE A 46 -18.67 -9.73 -7.54
N ARG A 47 -17.52 -9.38 -8.13
CA ARG A 47 -16.74 -10.30 -8.97
C ARG A 47 -15.88 -11.26 -8.14
N PHE A 48 -15.41 -10.80 -6.98
CA PHE A 48 -14.55 -11.56 -6.09
C PHE A 48 -15.12 -11.55 -4.65
N PRO A 49 -16.29 -12.14 -4.43
CA PRO A 49 -17.00 -12.08 -3.15
C PRO A 49 -16.22 -12.70 -1.99
N GLN A 50 -15.29 -13.63 -2.26
CA GLN A 50 -14.38 -14.19 -1.26
C GLN A 50 -13.46 -13.15 -0.61
N PHE A 51 -13.22 -12.02 -1.29
CA PHE A 51 -12.46 -10.89 -0.75
C PHE A 51 -13.34 -9.77 -0.21
N ASN A 52 -14.65 -9.98 -0.07
CA ASN A 52 -15.48 -9.09 0.73
C ASN A 52 -15.04 -9.16 2.20
N GLN A 53 -15.04 -8.03 2.90
CA GLN A 53 -14.51 -7.93 4.26
C GLN A 53 -14.97 -9.06 5.19
N GLU A 54 -16.27 -9.31 5.28
CA GLU A 54 -16.83 -10.34 6.17
C GLU A 54 -16.34 -11.75 5.82
N CYS A 55 -16.37 -12.11 4.52
CA CYS A 55 -15.91 -13.42 4.05
C CYS A 55 -14.40 -13.60 4.23
N LEU A 56 -13.64 -12.54 3.96
CA LEU A 56 -12.19 -12.53 4.09
C LEU A 56 -11.75 -12.64 5.54
N GLU A 57 -12.38 -11.90 6.46
CA GLU A 57 -12.09 -11.94 7.89
C GLU A 57 -12.31 -13.35 8.48
N VAL A 58 -13.42 -14.01 8.11
CA VAL A 58 -13.68 -15.41 8.48
C VAL A 58 -12.59 -16.33 7.94
N SER A 59 -12.27 -16.24 6.65
CA SER A 59 -11.30 -17.11 5.99
C SER A 59 -9.89 -16.94 6.57
N LEU A 60 -9.49 -15.71 6.88
CA LEU A 60 -8.22 -15.40 7.52
C LEU A 60 -8.15 -15.97 8.94
N ARG A 61 -9.21 -15.76 9.74
CA ARG A 61 -9.27 -16.28 11.11
C ARG A 61 -9.15 -17.80 11.13
N ASP A 62 -9.86 -18.49 10.25
CA ASP A 62 -9.84 -19.94 10.16
C ASP A 62 -8.46 -20.47 9.70
N ALA A 63 -7.71 -19.66 8.95
CA ALA A 63 -6.31 -19.90 8.58
C ALA A 63 -5.29 -19.41 9.63
N GLY A 64 -5.72 -18.92 10.79
CA GLY A 64 -4.84 -18.42 11.86
C GLY A 64 -4.21 -17.04 11.58
N CYS A 65 -4.69 -16.31 10.58
CA CYS A 65 -4.26 -14.96 10.25
C CYS A 65 -5.29 -13.93 10.77
N LYS A 66 -4.81 -12.90 11.46
CA LYS A 66 -5.67 -11.80 11.94
C LYS A 66 -6.08 -10.89 10.78
N TYR A 67 -7.20 -10.20 10.94
CA TYR A 67 -7.66 -9.17 10.02
C TYR A 67 -7.77 -7.83 10.75
N LYS A 68 -7.37 -6.75 10.08
CA LYS A 68 -7.58 -5.38 10.56
C LYS A 68 -7.98 -4.49 9.39
N PHE A 69 -9.18 -3.93 9.44
CA PHE A 69 -9.59 -2.90 8.50
C PHE A 69 -8.94 -1.56 8.84
N LEU A 70 -8.30 -0.93 7.84
CA LEU A 70 -7.67 0.39 7.91
C LEU A 70 -8.08 1.28 6.73
N GLY A 71 -9.08 0.88 5.93
CA GLY A 71 -9.52 1.63 4.74
C GLY A 71 -10.04 3.04 5.02
N GLU A 72 -10.51 3.33 6.23
CA GLU A 72 -10.93 4.68 6.63
C GLU A 72 -9.76 5.67 6.67
N SER A 73 -8.59 5.23 7.14
CA SER A 73 -7.40 6.08 7.29
C SER A 73 -6.41 5.92 6.15
N LEU A 74 -6.31 4.73 5.54
CA LEU A 74 -5.31 4.42 4.53
C LEU A 74 -5.90 4.12 3.15
N GLY A 75 -7.22 4.27 3.00
CA GLY A 75 -7.92 4.08 1.73
C GLY A 75 -7.52 5.09 0.66
N GLY A 76 -7.47 4.63 -0.60
CA GLY A 76 -7.23 5.48 -1.78
C GLY A 76 -8.40 6.39 -2.17
N ARG A 77 -9.53 6.35 -1.45
CA ARG A 77 -10.73 7.19 -1.65
C ARG A 77 -11.07 7.92 -0.35
N PRO A 78 -10.30 8.95 0.03
CA PRO A 78 -10.52 9.71 1.26
C PRO A 78 -11.86 10.45 1.22
N SER A 79 -12.50 10.62 2.37
CA SER A 79 -13.72 11.43 2.51
C SER A 79 -13.44 12.93 2.61
N ASP A 80 -12.21 13.33 2.92
CA ASP A 80 -11.83 14.74 3.03
C ASP A 80 -11.71 15.39 1.64
N PRO A 81 -12.59 16.33 1.26
CA PRO A 81 -12.55 16.96 -0.06
C PRO A 81 -11.28 17.81 -0.28
N ARG A 82 -10.61 18.25 0.79
CA ARG A 82 -9.44 19.14 0.71
C ARG A 82 -8.18 18.44 0.20
N VAL A 83 -8.19 17.11 0.12
CA VAL A 83 -7.09 16.33 -0.46
C VAL A 83 -7.36 15.96 -1.91
N TYR A 84 -8.35 16.58 -2.55
CA TYR A 84 -8.62 16.43 -3.97
C TYR A 84 -8.11 17.66 -4.74
N GLN A 85 -7.56 17.41 -5.92
CA GLN A 85 -7.23 18.43 -6.89
C GLN A 85 -8.51 18.96 -7.56
N ALA A 86 -8.42 20.10 -8.24
CA ALA A 86 -9.55 20.70 -8.96
C ALA A 86 -10.18 19.77 -10.03
N ASN A 87 -9.42 18.79 -10.55
CA ASN A 87 -9.89 17.81 -11.52
C ASN A 87 -10.48 16.53 -10.89
N GLY A 88 -10.66 16.53 -9.56
CA GLY A 88 -11.21 15.42 -8.79
C GLY A 88 -10.25 14.28 -8.48
N LEU A 89 -8.97 14.36 -8.87
CA LEU A 89 -7.96 13.36 -8.46
C LEU A 89 -7.56 13.55 -7.00
N VAL A 90 -7.39 12.45 -6.27
CA VAL A 90 -6.79 12.49 -4.94
C VAL A 90 -5.33 12.94 -5.05
N ASP A 91 -4.98 14.00 -4.33
CA ASP A 91 -3.61 14.43 -4.13
C ASP A 91 -2.98 13.61 -2.99
N TYR A 92 -2.17 12.61 -3.34
CA TYR A 92 -1.48 11.79 -2.36
C TYR A 92 -0.44 12.55 -1.53
N PHE A 93 0.10 13.68 -2.00
CA PHE A 93 0.99 14.50 -1.18
C PHE A 93 0.23 15.24 -0.09
N LEU A 94 -0.94 15.82 -0.40
CA LEU A 94 -1.82 16.41 0.61
C LEU A 94 -2.40 15.34 1.54
N ARG A 95 -2.81 14.20 0.99
CA ARG A 95 -3.38 13.09 1.78
C ARG A 95 -2.41 12.57 2.83
N ARG A 96 -1.12 12.44 2.50
CA ARG A 96 -0.08 11.99 3.45
C ARG A 96 0.11 12.91 4.67
N LYS A 97 -0.32 14.17 4.58
CA LYS A 97 -0.23 15.16 5.66
C LYS A 97 -1.44 15.16 6.58
N ALA A 98 -2.52 14.47 6.21
CA ALA A 98 -3.75 14.42 6.98
C ALA A 98 -3.54 13.64 8.29
N ARG A 99 -4.13 14.11 9.38
CA ARG A 99 -3.90 13.57 10.74
C ARG A 99 -4.32 12.10 10.87
N ASP A 100 -5.46 11.75 10.27
CA ASP A 100 -5.99 10.39 10.26
C ASP A 100 -5.10 9.44 9.44
N PHE A 101 -4.54 9.91 8.32
CA PHE A 101 -3.57 9.14 7.54
C PHE A 101 -2.31 8.85 8.35
N VAL A 102 -1.72 9.88 8.96
CA VAL A 102 -0.52 9.76 9.81
C VAL A 102 -0.76 8.74 10.92
N ALA A 103 -1.90 8.84 11.62
CA ALA A 103 -2.28 7.88 12.66
C ALA A 103 -2.49 6.46 12.12
N GLY A 104 -3.04 6.31 10.91
CA GLY A 104 -3.18 5.02 10.23
C GLY A 104 -1.82 4.37 9.93
N VAL A 105 -0.85 5.15 9.45
CA VAL A 105 0.52 4.66 9.19
C VAL A 105 1.20 4.29 10.51
N ASP A 106 1.08 5.12 11.55
CA ASP A 106 1.65 4.81 12.87
C ASP A 106 1.07 3.51 13.43
N ARG A 107 -0.24 3.27 13.24
CA ARG A 107 -0.86 1.99 13.61
C ARG A 107 -0.28 0.80 12.83
N VAL A 108 -0.01 0.96 11.54
CA VAL A 108 0.67 -0.08 10.74
C VAL A 108 2.05 -0.39 11.31
N VAL A 109 2.81 0.65 11.68
CA VAL A 109 4.13 0.48 12.32
C VAL A 109 4.02 -0.25 13.66
N GLU A 110 3.11 0.16 14.54
CA GLU A 110 2.85 -0.50 15.83
C GLU A 110 2.53 -2.00 15.66
N LEU A 111 1.67 -2.33 14.68
CA LEU A 111 1.30 -3.73 14.40
C LEU A 111 2.50 -4.54 13.89
N SER A 112 3.36 -3.93 13.07
CA SER A 112 4.58 -4.57 12.56
C SER A 112 5.67 -4.79 13.61
N GLN A 113 5.58 -4.15 14.79
CA GLN A 113 6.53 -4.46 15.87
C GLN A 113 6.28 -5.83 16.50
N GLN A 114 5.08 -6.39 16.32
CA GLN A 114 4.66 -7.61 17.01
C GLN A 114 4.61 -8.84 16.12
N GLN A 115 4.43 -8.66 14.81
CA GLN A 115 4.16 -9.75 13.87
C GLN A 115 4.38 -9.30 12.42
N ASN A 116 4.59 -10.25 11.51
CA ASN A 116 4.61 -9.93 10.08
C ASN A 116 3.20 -9.54 9.61
N ILE A 117 3.09 -8.42 8.91
CA ILE A 117 1.80 -7.92 8.42
C ILE A 117 1.81 -7.77 6.90
N ALA A 118 0.63 -7.82 6.27
CA ALA A 118 0.46 -7.50 4.86
C ALA A 118 -0.59 -6.40 4.65
N LEU A 119 -0.21 -5.33 3.97
CA LEU A 119 -1.11 -4.30 3.48
C LEU A 119 -1.85 -4.82 2.24
N LEU A 120 -3.15 -5.06 2.34
CA LEU A 120 -3.99 -5.62 1.28
C LEU A 120 -4.68 -4.54 0.45
N CYS A 121 -4.56 -4.65 -0.87
CA CYS A 121 -5.27 -3.84 -1.87
C CYS A 121 -5.93 -4.74 -2.96
N ALA A 122 -6.59 -4.14 -3.94
CA ALA A 122 -7.23 -4.88 -5.02
C ALA A 122 -6.30 -5.15 -6.21
N GLU A 123 -5.49 -4.19 -6.60
CA GLU A 123 -4.64 -4.22 -7.78
C GLU A 123 -3.46 -5.17 -7.57
N GLU A 124 -3.14 -5.97 -8.59
CA GLU A 124 -1.98 -6.87 -8.57
C GLU A 124 -0.69 -6.05 -8.47
N ASP A 125 -0.47 -5.09 -9.38
CA ASP A 125 0.75 -4.28 -9.43
C ASP A 125 0.74 -3.17 -8.36
N PRO A 126 1.72 -3.13 -7.44
CA PRO A 126 1.84 -2.04 -6.49
C PRO A 126 1.88 -0.68 -7.19
N LEU A 127 2.54 -0.55 -8.35
CA LEU A 127 2.69 0.72 -9.08
C LEU A 127 1.37 1.31 -9.61
N GLN A 128 0.27 0.57 -9.47
CA GLN A 128 -1.07 0.97 -9.88
C GLN A 128 -2.03 1.14 -8.69
N CYS A 129 -1.58 0.96 -7.44
CA CYS A 129 -2.40 1.10 -6.24
C CYS A 129 -1.82 2.12 -5.25
N HIS A 130 -2.73 2.75 -4.50
CA HIS A 130 -2.39 3.67 -3.40
C HIS A 130 -1.49 3.05 -2.33
N ARG A 131 -1.50 1.71 -2.15
CA ARG A 131 -0.59 1.03 -1.22
C ARG A 131 0.88 1.36 -1.50
N PHE A 132 1.25 1.51 -2.76
CA PHE A 132 2.59 1.94 -3.15
C PHE A 132 2.67 3.44 -3.35
N LEU A 133 1.74 4.02 -4.10
CA LEU A 133 1.82 5.44 -4.49
C LEU A 133 1.61 6.42 -3.32
N MET A 134 0.98 5.96 -2.23
CA MET A 134 0.63 6.78 -1.07
C MET A 134 1.19 6.21 0.24
N ILE A 135 0.99 4.93 0.53
CA ILE A 135 1.35 4.37 1.85
C ILE A 135 2.86 4.10 1.96
N CYS A 136 3.49 3.49 0.94
CA CYS A 136 4.92 3.15 0.98
C CYS A 136 5.83 4.38 1.21
N PRO A 137 5.64 5.53 0.55
CA PRO A 137 6.42 6.75 0.84
C PRO A 137 6.36 7.17 2.32
N ALA A 138 5.18 7.06 2.95
CA ALA A 138 5.02 7.41 4.36
C ALA A 138 5.66 6.38 5.32
N LEU A 139 5.77 5.12 4.91
CA LEU A 139 6.54 4.10 5.63
C LEU A 139 8.05 4.34 5.51
N LEU A 140 8.52 4.71 4.31
CA LEU A 140 9.93 5.03 4.05
C LEU A 140 10.39 6.25 4.84
N GLU A 141 9.55 7.28 4.99
CA GLU A 141 9.80 8.43 5.88
C GLU A 141 10.00 8.04 7.35
N ARG A 142 9.49 6.87 7.76
CA ARG A 142 9.68 6.28 9.10
C ARG A 142 10.82 5.26 9.17
N GLY A 143 11.62 5.14 8.09
CA GLY A 143 12.72 4.19 8.00
C GLY A 143 12.27 2.74 7.79
N ILE A 144 11.02 2.50 7.37
CA ILE A 144 10.48 1.16 7.15
C ILE A 144 10.40 0.88 5.67
N THR A 145 11.07 -0.19 5.23
CA THR A 145 11.08 -0.60 3.83
C THR A 145 10.15 -1.79 3.64
N PRO A 146 8.99 -1.63 2.99
CA PRO A 146 8.09 -2.75 2.74
C PRO A 146 8.60 -3.67 1.62
N VAL A 147 8.02 -4.88 1.54
CA VAL A 147 8.28 -5.83 0.46
C VAL A 147 6.97 -6.17 -0.26
N HIS A 148 6.97 -6.23 -1.58
CA HIS A 148 5.76 -6.44 -2.37
C HIS A 148 5.64 -7.90 -2.79
N ILE A 149 4.56 -8.55 -2.35
CA ILE A 149 4.19 -9.88 -2.83
C ILE A 149 3.45 -9.69 -4.16
N ARG A 150 4.05 -10.19 -5.23
CA ARG A 150 3.55 -10.18 -6.60
C ARG A 150 2.93 -11.54 -6.94
N ARG A 151 2.29 -11.65 -8.10
CA ARG A 151 1.72 -12.90 -8.61
C ARG A 151 2.74 -14.04 -8.57
N GLY A 152 2.27 -15.23 -8.21
CA GLY A 152 3.13 -16.40 -8.02
C GLY A 152 3.95 -16.40 -6.73
N SER A 153 3.56 -15.59 -5.74
CA SER A 153 4.24 -15.47 -4.44
C SER A 153 5.68 -14.92 -4.53
N VAL A 154 5.99 -14.22 -5.62
CA VAL A 154 7.30 -13.60 -5.86
C VAL A 154 7.43 -12.33 -5.02
N LEU A 155 8.57 -12.17 -4.34
CA LEU A 155 8.89 -10.95 -3.62
C LEU A 155 9.60 -9.96 -4.55
N GLU A 156 9.06 -8.75 -4.61
CA GLU A 156 9.68 -7.58 -5.22
C GLU A 156 10.07 -6.63 -4.08
N SER A 157 11.33 -6.20 -4.05
CA SER A 157 11.77 -5.21 -3.08
C SER A 157 11.19 -3.83 -3.40
N GLN A 158 11.06 -2.98 -2.38
CA GLN A 158 10.69 -1.57 -2.59
C GLN A 158 11.61 -0.88 -3.61
N ARG A 159 12.91 -1.23 -3.60
CA ARG A 159 13.91 -0.68 -4.52
C ARG A 159 13.65 -1.09 -5.97
N ASP A 160 13.35 -2.37 -6.21
CA ASP A 160 13.05 -2.88 -7.54
C ASP A 160 11.75 -2.28 -8.09
N ALA A 161 10.74 -2.12 -7.23
CA ALA A 161 9.49 -1.44 -7.59
C ALA A 161 9.73 0.04 -7.96
N GLU A 162 10.55 0.76 -7.20
CA GLU A 162 10.97 2.13 -7.56
C GLU A 162 11.76 2.18 -8.86
N ASP A 163 12.62 1.21 -9.15
CA ASP A 163 13.35 1.15 -10.42
C ASP A 163 12.41 0.94 -11.60
N ARG A 164 11.40 0.07 -11.46
CA ARG A 164 10.34 -0.06 -12.46
C ARG A 164 9.54 1.23 -12.61
N LEU A 165 9.21 1.90 -11.51
CA LEU A 165 8.50 3.18 -11.55
C LEU A 165 9.29 4.23 -12.33
N LEU A 166 10.60 4.36 -12.06
CA LEU A 166 11.49 5.27 -12.76
C LEU A 166 11.58 4.93 -14.25
N ALA A 167 11.72 3.65 -14.59
CA ALA A 167 11.75 3.21 -15.98
C ALA A 167 10.46 3.52 -16.74
N LEU A 168 9.28 3.32 -16.12
CA LEU A 168 7.97 3.67 -16.70
C LEU A 168 7.77 5.17 -16.92
N ASN A 169 8.56 6.00 -16.25
CA ASN A 169 8.48 7.46 -16.32
C ASN A 169 9.67 8.09 -17.08
N ASP A 170 10.39 7.29 -17.87
CA ASP A 170 11.58 7.70 -18.66
C ASP A 170 12.72 8.28 -17.81
N LEU A 171 12.87 7.82 -16.56
CA LEU A 171 13.87 8.25 -15.58
C LEU A 171 14.91 7.17 -15.29
N THR A 172 15.25 6.34 -16.29
CA THR A 172 16.16 5.19 -16.16
C THR A 172 17.55 5.57 -15.65
N ALA A 173 18.03 6.79 -15.93
CA ALA A 173 19.30 7.33 -15.40
C ALA A 173 19.38 7.34 -13.86
N PHE A 174 18.23 7.30 -13.17
CA PHE A 174 18.16 7.32 -11.71
C PHE A 174 17.94 5.95 -11.08
N THR A 175 17.83 4.87 -11.87
CA THR A 175 17.70 3.47 -11.40
C THR A 175 18.93 2.99 -10.61
N SER A 176 18.90 1.78 -10.05
CA SER A 176 20.02 1.21 -9.27
C SER A 176 21.34 1.23 -10.07
N GLY A 177 22.16 2.22 -9.73
CA GLY A 177 23.31 2.69 -10.53
C GLY A 177 23.54 4.21 -10.39
N SER A 178 22.52 4.97 -9.99
CA SER A 178 22.67 6.40 -9.66
C SER A 178 23.60 6.59 -8.46
N LEU A 179 24.69 7.35 -8.67
CA LEU A 179 25.68 7.68 -7.65
C LEU A 179 25.17 8.72 -6.63
N PHE A 180 24.04 9.38 -6.91
CA PHE A 180 23.52 10.50 -6.13
C PHE A 180 22.16 10.18 -5.51
N ALA A 181 22.17 9.79 -4.24
CA ALA A 181 20.95 9.40 -3.51
C ALA A 181 19.87 10.50 -3.47
N ALA A 182 20.27 11.77 -3.32
CA ALA A 182 19.34 12.90 -3.30
C ALA A 182 18.63 13.11 -4.65
N GLU A 183 19.38 13.02 -5.76
CA GLU A 183 18.82 13.16 -7.11
C GLU A 183 17.85 12.02 -7.42
N ARG A 184 18.21 10.79 -7.03
CA ARG A 184 17.29 9.67 -7.14
C ARG A 184 16.01 9.89 -6.35
N ASN A 185 16.10 10.31 -5.09
CA ASN A 185 14.91 10.50 -4.26
C ASN A 185 13.96 11.52 -4.89
N SER A 186 14.50 12.62 -5.43
CA SER A 186 13.71 13.60 -6.20
C SER A 186 13.07 12.97 -7.44
N ALA A 187 13.82 12.16 -8.20
CA ALA A 187 13.29 11.48 -9.38
C ALA A 187 12.18 10.48 -9.04
N VAL A 188 12.30 9.75 -7.92
CA VAL A 188 11.26 8.83 -7.42
C VAL A 188 10.02 9.62 -7.00
N GLU A 189 10.16 10.74 -6.29
CA GLU A 189 9.02 11.59 -5.94
C GLU A 189 8.28 12.11 -7.18
N ASP A 190 9.02 12.56 -8.20
CA ASP A 190 8.41 13.02 -9.44
C ASP A 190 7.72 11.88 -10.20
N ALA A 191 8.32 10.69 -10.24
CA ALA A 191 7.70 9.51 -10.85
C ALA A 191 6.44 9.08 -10.10
N LEU A 192 6.43 9.13 -8.76
CA LEU A 192 5.25 8.87 -7.93
C LEU A 192 4.12 9.86 -8.26
N ARG A 193 4.44 11.16 -8.38
CA ARG A 193 3.45 12.20 -8.74
C ARG A 193 2.85 11.96 -10.13
N ARG A 194 3.67 11.61 -11.13
CA ARG A 194 3.22 11.31 -12.50
C ARG A 194 2.36 10.07 -12.53
N GLN A 195 2.80 8.99 -11.91
CA GLN A 195 2.06 7.73 -11.82
C GLN A 195 0.71 7.90 -11.10
N ALA A 196 0.66 8.74 -10.06
CA ALA A 196 -0.58 9.04 -9.37
C ALA A 196 -1.61 9.78 -10.26
N GLN A 197 -1.19 10.52 -11.30
CA GLN A 197 -2.16 11.14 -12.22
C GLN A 197 -2.98 10.11 -13.00
N GLU A 198 -2.40 8.94 -13.25
CA GLU A 198 -3.03 7.85 -13.99
C GLU A 198 -3.84 6.92 -13.08
N TYR A 199 -3.35 6.65 -11.87
CA TYR A 199 -3.88 5.58 -11.01
C TYR A 199 -4.55 6.05 -9.72
N ALA A 200 -4.39 7.32 -9.30
CA ALA A 200 -5.11 7.80 -8.14
C ALA A 200 -6.62 7.81 -8.40
N PHE A 201 -7.39 7.62 -7.33
CA PHE A 201 -8.84 7.71 -7.43
C PHE A 201 -9.26 9.11 -7.92
N ARG A 202 -10.22 9.13 -8.83
CA ARG A 202 -10.91 10.34 -9.25
C ARG A 202 -12.33 10.32 -8.69
N GLY A 203 -12.65 11.28 -7.83
CA GLY A 203 -14.02 11.48 -7.32
C GLY A 203 -14.95 11.91 -8.46
N SER A 204 -16.24 11.57 -8.35
CA SER A 204 -17.23 12.13 -9.28
C SER A 204 -17.49 13.61 -8.95
N PRO A 205 -17.94 14.41 -9.94
CA PRO A 205 -18.34 15.80 -9.69
C PRO A 205 -19.34 15.94 -8.54
N GLU A 206 -20.30 15.00 -8.40
CA GLU A 206 -21.30 15.04 -7.33
C GLU A 206 -20.68 14.88 -5.92
N GLN A 207 -19.52 14.23 -5.80
CA GLN A 207 -18.79 14.11 -4.53
C GLN A 207 -17.99 15.37 -4.19
N MET A 208 -17.84 16.28 -5.16
CA MET A 208 -17.13 17.56 -5.03
C MET A 208 -18.09 18.75 -4.86
N GLU A 209 -19.37 18.61 -5.26
CA GLU A 209 -20.38 19.68 -5.22
C GLU A 209 -21.02 19.92 -3.84
N ASP A 210 -20.80 19.02 -2.87
CA ASP A 210 -21.29 19.17 -1.49
C ASP A 210 -20.37 20.04 -0.59
N PHE A 211 -19.40 20.76 -1.17
CA PHE A 211 -18.39 21.54 -0.42
C PHE A 211 -18.04 22.90 -1.04
#